data_AF-A0A7C5NIT6-F1
#
_entry.id   AF-A0A7C5NIT6-F1
#
_cell.length_a   1.000
_cell.length_b   1.000
_cell.length_c   1.000
_cell.angle_alpha   90.00
_cell.angle_beta   90.00
_cell.angle_gamma   90.00
#
_symmetry.space_group_name_H-M   'P 1'
#
loop_
_entity.id
_entity.type
_entity.pdbx_description
1 polymer ?
#
loop_
_entity_poly.entity_id
_entity_poly.type
_entity_poly.pdbx_seq_one_letter_code
_entity_poly.pdbx_strand_id
1 'polypeptide(L)'
;YYSKFLPYDSDESDAFGATISCSENEVLVGAYSDDDNGFFSGAAYLFKKEKLLLSNHSVYKKSKINAFPTVFKDILYITNPDNYIYNIEIFDLSGKIVIEKKQIYASKYNLNCDNLNKGIYFLKVKGNKSEKLFKIIKL
;
A
#
# COMPACT_ATOMS: atom_id res chain seq x y z
N TYR A 1 -17.36 -4.55 -12.17
CA TYR A 1 -16.61 -5.79 -12.41
C TYR A 1 -16.64 -6.61 -11.14
N TYR A 2 -17.24 -7.80 -11.18
CA TYR A 2 -17.19 -8.75 -10.07
C TYR A 2 -15.96 -9.63 -10.27
N SER A 3 -15.13 -9.76 -9.24
CA SER A 3 -14.04 -10.75 -9.24
C SER A 3 -14.52 -11.99 -8.50
N LYS A 4 -14.26 -13.17 -9.05
CA LYS A 4 -14.57 -14.46 -8.45
C LYS A 4 -13.32 -15.00 -7.76
N PHE A 5 -13.46 -15.51 -6.54
CA PHE A 5 -12.42 -16.30 -5.89
C PHE A 5 -12.49 -17.73 -6.42
N LEU A 6 -11.36 -18.25 -6.90
CA LEU A 6 -11.20 -19.61 -7.38
C LEU A 6 -9.98 -20.21 -6.67
N PRO A 7 -10.09 -21.43 -6.07
CA PRO A 7 -8.91 -22.15 -5.60
C PRO A 7 -8.03 -22.54 -6.80
N TYR A 8 -6.73 -22.73 -6.58
CA TYR A 8 -5.77 -22.95 -7.67
C TYR A 8 -5.74 -24.40 -8.16
N ASP A 9 -6.28 -25.30 -7.36
CA ASP A 9 -6.33 -26.76 -7.41
C ASP A 9 -7.76 -27.30 -7.48
N SER A 10 -8.74 -26.41 -7.72
CA SER A 10 -10.17 -26.70 -7.59
C SER A 10 -10.65 -28.01 -8.27
N ASP A 11 -11.25 -28.90 -7.50
CA ASP A 11 -12.12 -29.98 -7.98
C ASP A 11 -13.61 -29.70 -7.63
N GLU A 12 -14.54 -30.24 -8.41
CA GLU A 12 -15.98 -30.05 -8.25
C GLU A 12 -16.51 -30.57 -6.91
N SER A 13 -15.79 -31.52 -6.29
CA SER A 13 -16.18 -32.20 -5.05
C SER A 13 -15.65 -31.55 -3.77
N ASP A 14 -14.72 -30.59 -3.86
CA ASP A 14 -14.01 -30.04 -2.68
C ASP A 14 -14.89 -29.19 -1.75
N ALA A 15 -16.08 -28.83 -2.22
CA ALA A 15 -17.02 -27.96 -1.53
C ALA A 15 -16.41 -26.59 -1.17
N PHE A 16 -15.56 -26.04 -2.05
CA PHE A 16 -15.04 -24.68 -1.91
C PHE A 16 -16.16 -23.65 -1.74
N GLY A 17 -16.03 -22.79 -0.73
CA GLY A 17 -17.06 -21.80 -0.41
C GLY A 17 -18.07 -22.27 0.62
N ALA A 18 -17.94 -23.49 1.16
CA ALA A 18 -18.79 -24.01 2.23
C ALA A 18 -18.76 -23.13 3.50
N THR A 19 -17.60 -22.54 3.81
CA THR A 19 -17.46 -21.55 4.88
C THR A 19 -16.60 -20.38 4.43
N ILE A 20 -16.92 -19.17 4.90
CA ILE A 20 -16.20 -17.94 4.55
C ILE A 20 -15.99 -17.12 5.83
N SER A 21 -14.75 -16.66 6.03
CA SER A 21 -14.41 -15.61 6.98
C SER A 21 -13.75 -14.45 6.25
N CYS A 22 -14.18 -13.22 6.54
CA CYS A 22 -13.74 -12.03 5.83
C CYS A 22 -13.26 -10.96 6.81
N SER A 23 -12.13 -10.36 6.49
CA SER A 23 -11.59 -9.16 7.13
C SER A 23 -11.32 -8.09 6.05
N GLU A 24 -10.88 -6.90 6.45
CA GLU A 24 -10.66 -5.80 5.50
C GLU A 24 -9.71 -6.13 4.34
N ASN A 25 -8.71 -6.98 4.56
CA ASN A 25 -7.66 -7.27 3.58
C ASN A 25 -7.49 -8.76 3.25
N GLU A 26 -8.23 -9.63 3.92
CA GLU A 26 -8.07 -11.08 3.78
C GLU A 26 -9.43 -11.76 3.77
N VAL A 27 -9.60 -12.73 2.88
CA VAL A 27 -10.74 -13.63 2.81
C VAL A 27 -10.22 -15.04 2.96
N LEU A 28 -10.72 -15.76 3.96
CA LEU A 28 -10.46 -17.19 4.15
C LEU A 28 -11.69 -17.96 3.70
N VAL A 29 -11.49 -18.94 2.81
CA VAL A 29 -12.56 -19.78 2.26
C VAL A 29 -12.24 -21.24 2.58
N GLY A 30 -13.18 -21.94 3.22
CA GLY A 30 -13.04 -23.36 3.52
C GLY A 30 -13.58 -24.26 2.41
N ALA A 31 -12.94 -25.41 2.23
CA ALA A 31 -13.34 -26.50 1.35
C ALA A 31 -13.23 -27.82 2.15
N TYR A 32 -14.29 -28.18 2.87
CA TYR A 32 -14.22 -29.29 3.84
C TYR A 32 -14.19 -30.67 3.19
N SER A 33 -14.50 -30.76 1.89
CA SER A 33 -14.53 -32.02 1.13
C SER A 33 -13.29 -32.25 0.27
N ASP A 34 -12.34 -31.32 0.32
CA ASP A 34 -11.06 -31.40 -0.38
C ASP A 34 -10.27 -32.65 0.08
N ASP A 35 -9.91 -33.50 -0.89
CA ASP A 35 -9.30 -34.80 -0.64
C ASP A 35 -7.88 -34.96 -1.20
N ASP A 36 -7.26 -33.87 -1.65
CA ASP A 36 -5.89 -33.85 -2.19
C ASP A 36 -4.85 -34.42 -1.21
N ASN A 37 -5.09 -34.29 0.10
CA ASN A 37 -4.23 -34.80 1.16
C ASN A 37 -4.85 -35.96 1.96
N GLY A 38 -5.87 -36.61 1.41
CA GLY A 38 -6.57 -37.74 2.01
C GLY A 38 -8.06 -37.50 2.11
N PHE A 39 -8.82 -38.59 2.24
CA PHE A 39 -10.28 -38.57 2.20
C PHE A 39 -10.89 -37.59 3.22
N PHE A 40 -11.62 -36.57 2.73
CA PHE A 40 -12.19 -35.48 3.53
C PHE A 40 -11.17 -34.77 4.44
N SER A 41 -9.92 -34.64 3.98
CA SER A 41 -8.87 -33.95 4.73
C SER A 41 -9.16 -32.46 4.91
N GLY A 42 -9.84 -31.86 3.93
CA GLY A 42 -10.25 -30.47 3.89
C GLY A 42 -9.10 -29.52 3.59
N ALA A 43 -9.45 -28.35 3.04
CA ALA A 43 -8.51 -27.27 2.77
C ALA A 43 -9.07 -25.90 3.16
N ALA A 44 -8.16 -24.92 3.24
CA ALA A 44 -8.49 -23.52 3.50
C ALA A 44 -7.67 -22.60 2.61
N TYR A 45 -8.37 -21.71 1.88
CA TYR A 45 -7.79 -20.83 0.88
C TYR A 45 -7.79 -19.40 1.38
N LEU A 46 -6.60 -18.79 1.45
CA LEU A 46 -6.41 -17.42 1.93
C LEU A 46 -6.17 -16.47 0.76
N PHE A 47 -7.16 -15.64 0.46
CA PHE A 47 -7.05 -14.57 -0.53
C PHE A 47 -6.70 -13.26 0.17
N LYS A 48 -5.54 -12.69 -0.19
CA LYS A 48 -5.09 -11.40 0.33
C LYS A 48 -5.27 -10.33 -0.71
N LYS A 49 -5.80 -9.18 -0.30
CA LYS A 49 -5.77 -7.98 -1.13
C LYS A 49 -4.33 -7.50 -1.23
N GLU A 50 -3.73 -7.59 -2.41
CA GLU A 50 -2.42 -6.99 -2.64
C GLU A 50 -2.50 -5.49 -2.38
N LYS A 51 -1.67 -5.01 -1.44
CA LYS A 51 -1.49 -3.59 -1.22
C LYS A 51 -0.65 -3.04 -2.36
N LEU A 52 -1.32 -2.56 -3.41
CA LEU A 52 -0.70 -1.72 -4.42
C LEU A 52 0.01 -0.57 -3.72
N LEU A 53 1.32 -0.41 -3.97
CA LEU A 53 2.20 0.56 -3.31
C LEU A 53 1.69 2.01 -3.38
N LEU A 54 0.92 2.31 -4.43
CA LEU A 54 0.31 3.62 -4.72
C LEU A 54 -1.22 3.64 -4.52
N SER A 55 -1.83 2.58 -3.95
CA SER A 55 -3.27 2.60 -3.71
C SER A 55 -3.65 3.64 -2.67
N ASN A 56 -4.60 4.51 -3.00
CA ASN A 56 -5.14 5.53 -2.12
C ASN A 56 -6.06 4.97 -1.01
N HIS A 57 -6.11 3.64 -0.84
CA HIS A 57 -6.99 2.99 0.11
C HIS A 57 -6.31 2.84 1.48
N SER A 58 -6.07 3.97 2.12
CA SER A 58 -5.66 3.97 3.53
C SER A 58 -6.91 4.19 4.37
N VAL A 59 -7.24 3.24 5.26
CA VAL A 59 -8.31 3.32 6.27
C VAL A 59 -7.91 4.31 7.39
N TYR A 60 -7.35 5.45 6.99
CA TYR A 60 -6.84 6.49 7.86
C TYR A 60 -7.62 7.77 7.58
N LYS A 61 -7.98 8.48 8.66
CA LYS A 61 -8.60 9.81 8.61
C LYS A 61 -7.94 10.65 7.51
N LYS A 62 -8.74 11.29 6.66
CA LYS A 62 -8.28 12.14 5.52
C LYS A 62 -7.07 12.96 5.96
N SER A 63 -5.91 12.64 5.41
CA SER A 63 -4.63 13.19 5.88
C SER A 63 -4.50 14.66 5.46
N LYS A 64 -4.19 15.54 6.43
CA LYS A 64 -3.85 16.95 6.16
C LYS A 64 -2.39 17.15 5.74
N ILE A 65 -1.68 16.05 5.47
CA ILE A 65 -0.31 16.11 4.97
C ILE A 65 -0.29 16.95 3.68
N ASN A 66 0.68 17.84 3.57
CA ASN A 66 0.92 18.66 2.38
C ASN A 66 2.40 18.64 2.01
N ALA A 67 2.68 18.71 0.72
CA ALA A 67 4.02 18.83 0.16
C ALA A 67 4.03 19.93 -0.90
N PHE A 68 4.95 20.89 -0.79
CA PHE A 68 5.05 22.02 -1.71
C PHE A 68 6.50 22.49 -1.91
N PRO A 69 6.83 23.10 -3.04
CA PRO A 69 6.01 23.11 -4.26
C PRO A 69 6.01 21.71 -4.92
N THR A 70 4.94 21.36 -5.63
CA THR A 70 4.88 20.07 -6.35
C THR A 70 5.72 20.07 -7.63
N VAL A 71 6.03 21.24 -8.16
CA VAL A 71 7.07 21.47 -9.17
C VAL A 71 8.19 22.25 -8.51
N PHE A 72 9.37 21.64 -8.38
CA PHE A 72 10.44 22.17 -7.53
C PHE A 72 11.80 21.98 -8.19
N LYS A 73 12.75 22.84 -7.80
CA LYS A 73 14.15 22.68 -8.16
C LYS A 73 14.84 21.81 -7.12
N ASP A 74 15.00 22.30 -5.90
CA ASP A 74 15.98 21.71 -4.99
C ASP A 74 15.34 21.19 -3.69
N ILE A 75 14.34 21.92 -3.16
CA ILE A 75 13.76 21.63 -1.84
C ILE A 75 12.26 21.40 -1.93
N LEU A 76 11.81 20.36 -1.23
CA LEU A 76 10.39 20.06 -0.95
C LEU A 76 10.08 20.31 0.52
N TYR A 77 9.10 21.17 0.79
CA TYR A 77 8.57 21.43 2.12
C TYR A 77 7.39 20.52 2.40
N ILE A 78 7.51 19.70 3.44
CA ILE A 78 6.49 18.71 3.81
C ILE A 78 5.96 19.07 5.19
N THR A 79 4.64 19.06 5.35
CA THR A 79 3.98 19.35 6.62
C THR A 79 2.94 18.28 6.93
N ASN A 80 2.84 17.91 8.20
CA ASN A 80 1.76 17.09 8.75
C ASN A 80 1.16 17.87 9.93
N PRO A 81 0.08 18.65 9.73
CA PRO A 81 -0.49 19.46 10.81
C PRO A 81 -1.11 18.63 11.95
N ASP A 82 -1.56 17.40 11.66
CA ASP A 82 -2.29 16.58 12.64
C ASP A 82 -1.35 15.83 13.59
N ASN A 83 -0.07 15.59 13.23
CA ASN A 83 0.92 14.91 14.07
C ASN A 83 2.36 15.06 13.51
N TYR A 84 3.23 14.06 13.72
CA TYR A 84 4.54 13.99 13.10
C TYR A 84 4.53 13.24 11.75
N ILE A 85 5.48 13.61 10.90
CA ILE A 85 5.95 12.81 9.76
C ILE A 85 6.87 11.74 10.33
N TYR A 86 6.58 10.48 10.00
CA TYR A 86 7.39 9.33 10.40
C TYR A 86 8.40 8.98 9.30
N ASN A 87 7.90 8.75 8.08
CA ASN A 87 8.71 8.36 6.93
C ASN A 87 8.38 9.18 5.68
N ILE A 88 9.38 9.40 4.85
CA ILE A 88 9.27 9.95 3.50
C ILE A 88 9.99 9.02 2.53
N GLU A 89 9.32 8.66 1.45
CA GLU A 89 9.84 7.85 0.35
C GLU A 89 9.57 8.59 -0.97
N ILE A 90 10.57 8.72 -1.84
CA ILE A 90 10.38 9.17 -3.24
C ILE A 90 10.65 7.98 -4.15
N PHE A 91 9.72 7.74 -5.07
CA PHE A 91 9.78 6.70 -6.08
C PHE A 91 9.93 7.33 -7.46
N ASP A 92 10.77 6.73 -8.32
CA ASP A 92 10.74 7.02 -9.75
C ASP A 92 9.51 6.38 -10.44
N LEU A 93 9.37 6.58 -11.76
CA LEU A 93 8.24 6.03 -12.53
C LEU A 93 8.24 4.51 -12.64
N SER A 94 9.37 3.84 -12.38
CA SER A 94 9.43 2.37 -12.31
C SER A 94 8.98 1.82 -10.95
N GLY A 95 8.77 2.71 -9.96
CA GLY A 95 8.45 2.34 -8.58
C GLY A 95 9.69 2.07 -7.73
N LYS A 96 10.90 2.35 -8.21
CA LYS A 96 12.12 2.23 -7.41
C LYS A 96 12.22 3.39 -6.42
N ILE A 97 12.53 3.08 -5.16
CA ILE A 97 12.83 4.09 -4.14
C ILE A 97 14.16 4.77 -4.48
N VAL A 98 14.14 6.08 -4.69
CA VAL A 98 15.32 6.91 -4.98
C VAL A 98 15.73 7.81 -3.81
N ILE A 99 14.80 8.15 -2.91
CA ILE A 99 15.09 8.80 -1.63
C ILE A 99 14.27 8.12 -0.54
N GLU A 100 14.91 7.85 0.60
CA GLU A 100 14.24 7.37 1.81
C GLU A 100 14.72 8.15 3.03
N LYS A 101 13.76 8.59 3.85
CA LYS A 101 13.99 9.16 5.19
C LYS A 101 13.05 8.47 6.16
N LYS A 102 13.60 7.91 7.24
CA LYS A 102 12.89 7.19 8.29
C LYS A 102 13.04 7.93 9.62
N GLN A 103 12.13 7.68 10.55
CA GLN A 103 12.25 8.15 11.94
C GLN A 103 12.40 9.68 12.07
N ILE A 104 11.66 10.46 11.27
CA ILE A 104 11.75 11.95 11.28
C ILE A 104 11.14 12.55 12.55
N TYR A 105 9.96 12.05 12.96
CA TYR A 105 9.21 12.48 14.15
C TYR A 105 9.01 14.01 14.30
N ALA A 106 8.82 14.72 13.18
CA ALA A 106 8.58 16.17 13.15
C ALA A 106 7.33 16.53 12.33
N SER A 107 6.60 17.58 12.72
CA SER A 107 5.40 18.04 11.98
C SER A 107 5.73 18.77 10.68
N LYS A 108 6.98 19.20 10.50
CA LYS A 108 7.50 19.83 9.28
C LYS A 108 8.85 19.22 8.94
N TYR A 109 9.13 19.07 7.65
CA TYR A 109 10.41 18.57 7.15
C TYR A 109 10.76 19.21 5.81
N ASN A 110 12.01 19.68 5.68
CA ASN A 110 12.54 20.22 4.43
C ASN A 110 13.41 19.14 3.81
N LEU A 111 12.94 18.57 2.70
CA LEU A 111 13.67 17.53 1.98
C LEU A 111 14.51 18.17 0.88
N ASN A 112 15.84 18.02 0.97
CA ASN A 112 16.74 18.33 -0.13
C ASN A 112 16.70 17.19 -1.17
N CYS A 113 16.52 17.57 -2.43
CA CYS A 113 16.38 16.70 -3.59
C CYS A 113 17.35 17.07 -4.73
N ASP A 114 18.46 17.74 -4.43
CA ASP A 114 19.46 18.19 -5.41
C ASP A 114 20.05 17.02 -6.21
N ASN A 115 20.14 15.85 -5.56
CA ASN A 115 20.66 14.61 -6.15
C ASN A 115 19.66 13.90 -7.08
N LEU A 116 18.44 14.41 -7.24
CA LEU A 116 17.48 13.85 -8.20
C LEU A 116 17.69 14.46 -9.59
N ASN A 117 17.70 13.59 -10.59
CA ASN A 117 17.61 14.01 -11.98
C ASN A 117 16.26 14.68 -12.25
N LYS A 118 16.20 15.51 -13.30
CA LYS A 118 14.96 16.12 -13.76
C LYS A 118 13.97 15.05 -14.18
N GLY A 119 12.71 15.19 -13.76
CA GLY A 119 11.70 14.18 -14.07
C GLY A 119 10.49 14.19 -13.15
N ILE A 120 9.61 13.23 -13.37
CA ILE A 120 8.39 13.01 -12.57
C ILE A 120 8.68 11.93 -11.53
N TYR A 121 8.25 12.18 -10.31
CA TYR A 121 8.37 11.25 -9.19
C TYR A 121 7.06 11.15 -8.41
N PHE A 122 6.96 10.09 -7.61
CA PHE A 122 5.92 9.97 -6.59
C PHE A 122 6.54 10.12 -5.20
N LEU A 123 6.02 11.06 -4.43
CA LEU A 123 6.38 11.29 -3.03
C LEU A 123 5.32 10.65 -2.13
N LYS A 124 5.73 9.73 -1.28
CA LYS A 124 4.90 9.10 -0.25
C LYS A 124 5.34 9.60 1.11
N VAL A 125 4.40 10.15 1.87
CA VAL A 125 4.64 10.68 3.21
C VAL A 125 3.75 9.91 4.18
N LYS A 126 4.36 9.31 5.21
CA LYS A 126 3.68 8.55 6.26
C LYS A 126 3.83 9.30 7.58
N GLY A 127 2.73 9.54 8.28
CA GLY A 127 2.67 9.84 9.71
C GLY A 127 2.24 8.61 10.52
N ASN A 128 1.97 8.78 11.82
CA ASN A 128 1.58 7.67 12.71
C ASN A 128 0.29 6.94 12.27
N LYS A 129 -0.73 7.71 11.88
CA LYS A 129 -2.04 7.20 11.44
C LYS A 129 -2.52 7.92 10.18
N SER A 130 -1.58 8.36 9.34
CA SER A 130 -1.87 9.10 8.13
C SER A 130 -0.84 8.76 7.06
N GLU A 131 -1.30 8.69 5.83
CA GLU A 131 -0.44 8.50 4.67
C GLU A 131 -0.96 9.40 3.54
N LYS A 132 -0.06 9.92 2.71
CA LYS A 132 -0.43 10.63 1.49
C LYS A 132 0.61 10.48 0.41
N LEU A 133 0.12 10.33 -0.81
CA LEU A 133 0.92 10.27 -2.02
C LEU A 133 0.77 11.59 -2.80
N PHE A 134 1.87 12.10 -3.34
CA PHE A 134 1.92 13.26 -4.20
C PHE A 134 2.65 12.91 -5.50
N LYS A 135 2.13 13.38 -6.63
CA LYS A 135 2.93 13.51 -7.85
C LYS A 135 3.75 14.79 -7.75
N ILE A 136 5.04 14.69 -7.98
CA ILE A 136 5.97 15.82 -7.94
C ILE A 136 6.85 15.85 -9.21
N ILE A 137 7.36 17.02 -9.57
CA ILE A 137 8.16 17.26 -10.79
C ILE A 137 9.44 18.00 -10.41
N LYS A 138 10.59 17.37 -10.67
CA LYS A 138 11.93 17.94 -10.50
C LYS A 138 12.33 18.69 -11.77
N LEU A 139 12.67 19.97 -11.63
CA LEU A 139 13.17 20.85 -12.69
C LEU A 139 14.70 20.82 -12.84
#